data_AF-A0A354DJ69-F1
#
_entry.id   AF-A0A354DJ69-F1
#
_cell.length_a   1.000
_cell.length_b   1.000
_cell.length_c   1.000
_cell.angle_alpha   90.00
_cell.angle_beta   90.00
_cell.angle_gamma   90.00
#
_symmetry.space_group_name_H-M   'P 1'
#
loop_
_entity.id
_entity.type
_entity.pdbx_description
1 polymer ?
#
loop_
_entity_poly.entity_id
_entity_poly.type
_entity_poly.pdbx_seq_one_letter_code
_entity_poly.pdbx_strand_id
1 'polypeptide(L)' 'IDKKLPQVLTVKEVESLLNSPEIHHPFGIRDKAMLELLYATGIRVSELVSLNVSDINLNMGFL' A
#
# COMPACT_ATOMS: atom_id res chain seq x y z
N ILE A 1 -0.50 -24.74 20.30
CA ILE A 1 -0.04 -23.96 19.13
C ILE A 1 0.29 -22.58 19.66
N ASP A 2 1.58 -22.25 19.79
CA ASP A 2 2.00 -20.92 20.23
C ASP A 2 1.61 -19.88 19.18
N LYS A 3 0.75 -18.93 19.54
CA LYS A 3 0.43 -17.77 18.71
C LYS A 3 1.57 -16.76 18.86
N LYS A 4 2.52 -16.77 17.91
CA LYS A 4 3.48 -15.66 17.79
C LYS A 4 2.72 -14.36 17.54
N LEU A 5 3.08 -13.33 18.28
CA LEU A 5 2.57 -11.99 18.06
C LEU A 5 2.96 -11.50 16.65
N PRO A 6 2.10 -10.70 15.99
CA PRO A 6 2.44 -10.10 14.72
C PRO A 6 3.74 -9.29 14.85
N GLN A 7 4.68 -9.49 13.93
CA GLN A 7 5.81 -8.57 13.82
C GLN A 7 5.31 -7.26 13.21
N VAL A 8 5.71 -6.15 13.84
CA VAL A 8 5.41 -4.80 13.38
C VAL A 8 6.69 -4.15 12.88
N LEU A 9 6.57 -3.35 11.82
CA LEU A 9 7.67 -2.56 11.30
C LEU A 9 7.87 -1.30 12.16
N THR A 10 9.11 -0.89 12.31
CA THR A 10 9.47 0.44 12.82
C THR A 10 9.13 1.52 11.80
N VAL A 11 9.01 2.77 12.25
CA VAL A 11 8.76 3.93 11.37
C VAL A 11 9.79 3.99 10.23
N LYS A 12 11.07 3.75 10.54
CA LYS A 12 12.15 3.78 9.54
C LYS A 12 12.02 2.66 8.50
N GLU A 13 11.59 1.47 8.92
CA GLU A 13 11.35 0.36 7.98
C GLU A 13 10.15 0.65 7.09
N VAL A 14 9.11 1.29 7.61
CA VAL A 14 7.96 1.75 6.81
C VAL A 14 8.40 2.81 5.80
N GLU A 15 9.17 3.81 6.20
CA GLU A 15 9.71 4.83 5.28
C GLU A 15 10.58 4.20 4.18
N SER A 16 11.42 3.23 4.54
CA SER A 16 12.24 2.51 3.57
C SER A 16 11.38 1.68 2.60
N LEU A 17 10.31 1.06 3.08
CA LEU A 17 9.39 0.28 2.26
C LEU A 17 8.65 1.19 1.27
N LEU A 18 8.10 2.31 1.74
CA LEU A 18 7.39 3.28 0.90
C LEU A 18 8.30 3.84 -0.21
N ASN A 19 9.60 4.02 0.05
CA ASN A 19 10.56 4.57 -0.92
C ASN A 19 11.25 3.52 -1.80
N SER A 20 10.95 2.23 -1.63
CA SER A 20 11.57 1.14 -2.39
C SER A 20 11.21 1.07 -3.90
N PRO A 21 10.01 1.47 -4.38
CA PRO A 21 9.66 1.29 -5.80
C PRO A 21 10.37 2.26 -6.76
N GLU A 22 10.82 1.75 -7.92
CA GLU A 22 11.43 2.55 -8.98
C GLU A 22 10.40 3.25 -9.88
N ILE A 23 10.21 4.56 -9.70
CA ILE A 23 9.17 5.35 -10.40
C ILE A 23 9.47 5.68 -11.87
N HIS A 24 10.51 5.09 -12.46
CA HIS A 24 10.90 5.31 -13.86
C HIS A 24 10.24 4.33 -14.85
N HIS A 25 9.52 3.33 -14.36
CA HIS A 25 8.77 2.37 -15.16
C HIS A 25 7.32 2.24 -14.65
N PRO A 26 6.31 2.03 -15.53
CA PRO A 26 4.91 1.81 -15.15
C PRO A 26 4.66 0.89 -13.93
N PHE A 27 5.32 -0.27 -13.85
CA PHE A 27 5.21 -1.16 -12.69
C PHE A 27 5.63 -0.52 -11.36
N GLY A 28 6.73 0.24 -11.32
CA GLY A 28 7.14 0.87 -10.06
C GLY A 28 6.23 2.05 -9.66
N ILE A 29 5.64 2.75 -10.63
CA ILE A 29 4.59 3.75 -10.35
C ILE A 29 3.36 3.08 -9.73
N ARG A 30 2.93 1.94 -10.29
CA ARG A 30 1.83 1.14 -9.73
C ARG A 30 2.16 0.69 -8.30
N ASP A 31 3.34 0.13 -8.10
CA ASP A 31 3.75 -0.42 -6.80
C ASP A 31 3.85 0.68 -5.73
N LYS A 32 4.34 1.87 -6.11
CA LYS A 32 4.33 3.05 -5.25
C LYS A 32 2.92 3.47 -4.87
N ALA A 33 2.01 3.59 -5.83
CA ALA A 33 0.61 3.94 -5.55
C ALA A 33 -0.07 2.91 -4.64
N MET A 34 0.17 1.62 -4.87
CA MET A 34 -0.33 0.52 -4.05
C MET A 34 0.16 0.59 -2.60
N LEU A 35 1.45 0.85 -2.39
CA LEU A 35 2.05 0.97 -1.05
C LEU A 35 1.54 2.20 -0.28
N GLU A 36 1.46 3.35 -0.95
CA GLU A 36 0.92 4.58 -0.34
C GLU A 36 -0.56 4.40 0.04
N LEU A 37 -1.36 3.72 -0.80
CA LEU A 37 -2.76 3.47 -0.51
C LEU A 37 -2.92 2.54 0.70
N LEU A 38 -2.16 1.43 0.73
CA LEU A 38 -2.08 0.52 1.89
C LEU A 38 -1.74 1.28 3.17
N TYR A 39 -0.74 2.16 3.11
CA TYR A 39 -0.28 2.93 4.25
C TYR A 39 -1.31 3.96 4.73
N ALA A 40 -1.96 4.69 3.82
CA ALA A 40 -2.92 5.73 4.17
C ALA A 40 -4.25 5.19 4.71
N THR A 41 -4.68 4.02 4.23
CA THR A 41 -6.05 3.50 4.49
C THR A 41 -6.07 2.28 5.41
N GLY A 42 -4.97 1.53 5.50
CA GLY A 42 -4.93 0.26 6.22
C GLY A 42 -5.74 -0.87 5.59
N ILE A 43 -6.10 -0.77 4.29
CA ILE A 43 -6.83 -1.84 3.59
C ILE A 43 -6.00 -3.13 3.52
N ARG A 44 -6.67 -4.27 3.38
CA ARG A 44 -6.00 -5.56 3.22
C ARG A 44 -5.46 -5.71 1.79
N VAL A 45 -4.38 -6.46 1.63
CA VAL A 45 -3.77 -6.74 0.32
C VAL A 45 -4.78 -7.32 -0.67
N SER A 46 -5.66 -8.23 -0.21
CA SER A 46 -6.71 -8.82 -1.05
C SER A 46 -7.73 -7.79 -1.57
N GLU A 47 -8.02 -6.76 -0.78
CA GLU A 47 -8.95 -5.69 -1.16
C GLU A 47 -8.27 -4.79 -2.18
N LEU A 48 -7.01 -4.40 -1.93
CA LEU A 48 -6.21 -3.59 -2.83
C LEU A 48 -6.11 -4.18 -4.24
N VAL A 49 -5.77 -5.46 -4.36
CA VAL A 49 -5.58 -6.11 -5.67
C VAL A 49 -6.89 -6.35 -6.42
N SER A 50 -8.03 -6.20 -5.74
CA SER A 50 -9.36 -6.38 -6.32
C SER A 50 -10.03 -5.05 -6.71
N LEU A 51 -9.39 -3.90 -6.40
CA LEU A 51 -9.93 -2.57 -6.73
C LEU A 51 -9.98 -2.33 -8.24
N ASN A 52 -11.07 -1.76 -8.70
CA ASN A 52 -11.22 -1.18 -10.03
C ASN A 52 -11.02 0.33 -9.98
N VAL A 53 -10.72 0.93 -11.13
CA VAL A 53 -10.57 2.39 -11.24
C VAL A 53 -11.87 3.14 -10.86
N SER A 54 -13.03 2.51 -11.07
CA SER A 54 -14.34 3.03 -10.67
C SER A 54 -14.52 3.13 -9.15
N ASP A 55 -13.74 2.37 -8.39
CA ASP A 55 -13.85 2.27 -6.93
C ASP A 55 -13.00 3.36 -6.24
N ILE A 56 -12.46 4.32 -7.01
CA ILE A 56 -11.56 5.36 -6.51
C ILE A 56 -12.09 6.73 -6.95
N ASN A 57 -12.47 7.56 -6.00
CA ASN A 57 -12.82 8.95 -6.25
C ASN A 57 -11.65 9.87 -5.90
N LEU A 58 -10.75 10.09 -6.86
CA LEU A 58 -9.57 10.94 -6.68
C LEU A 58 -9.91 12.41 -6.41
N ASN A 59 -11.08 12.89 -6.87
CA ASN A 59 -11.49 14.28 -6.66
C ASN A 59 -11.94 14.54 -5.22
N MET A 60 -12.60 13.54 -4.61
CA MET A 60 -13.10 13.63 -3.24
C MET A 60 -12.17 12.98 -2.21
N GLY A 61 -11.16 12.21 -2.64
CA GLY A 61 -10.14 11.64 -1.78
C GLY A 61 -10.59 10.42 -0.98
N PHE A 62 -11.52 9.62 -1.51
CA PHE A 62 -11.95 8.36 -0.90
C PHE A 62 -12.04 7.23 -1.92
N LEU A 63 -12.04 6.00 -1.39
CA LEU A 63 -12.28 4.75 -2.10
C LEU A 63 -13.72 4.30 -1.79
#